data_AF-A0A959AR72-F1
#
_entry.id   AF-A0A959AR72-F1
#
_cell.length_a   1.000
_cell.length_b   1.000
_cell.length_c   1.000
_cell.angle_alpha   90.00
_cell.angle_beta   90.00
_cell.angle_gamma   90.00
#
_symmetry.space_group_name_H-M   'P 1'
#
loop_
_entity.id
_entity.type
_entity.pdbx_description
1 polymer ?
#
loop_
_entity_poly.entity_id
_entity_poly.type
_entity_poly.pdbx_seq_one_letter_code
_entity_poly.pdbx_strand_id
1 'polypeptide(L)'
;MSYINDKGHLTDEALSLYAEALKFDQLEQLPEELRGHLESCPACQEQAMALYALIADEDYSGLGPHPAFGRAGRMPSASTLKMWFRPLLLLLMALLALFLFLQQQRSRERSPAV
;
A
#
# COMPACT_ATOMS: atom_id res chain seq x y z
N MET A 1 11.60 -18.99 -23.59
CA MET A 1 12.27 -17.75 -23.15
C MET A 1 12.78 -18.01 -21.74
N SER A 2 14.06 -17.79 -21.47
CA SER A 2 14.62 -17.92 -20.11
C SER A 2 14.40 -16.61 -19.38
N TYR A 3 13.91 -16.66 -18.13
CA TYR A 3 13.76 -15.49 -17.28
C TYR A 3 15.07 -15.08 -16.60
N ILE A 4 16.08 -15.96 -16.64
CA ILE A 4 17.38 -15.75 -16.03
C ILE A 4 18.41 -15.53 -17.14
N ASN A 5 19.21 -14.48 -16.99
CA ASN A 5 20.31 -14.12 -17.89
C ASN A 5 21.58 -14.94 -17.60
N ASP A 6 22.59 -14.79 -18.45
CA ASP A 6 23.88 -15.50 -18.33
C ASP A 6 24.65 -15.18 -17.03
N LYS A 7 24.24 -14.14 -16.30
CA LYS A 7 24.82 -13.73 -15.01
C LYS A 7 24.09 -14.33 -13.81
N GLY A 8 23.03 -15.11 -14.04
CA GLY A 8 22.22 -15.70 -12.97
C GLY A 8 21.26 -14.71 -12.30
N HIS A 9 20.92 -13.61 -12.97
CA HIS A 9 19.91 -12.64 -12.52
C HIS A 9 18.69 -12.66 -13.43
N LEU A 10 17.57 -12.11 -12.96
CA LEU A 10 16.42 -11.89 -13.82
C LEU A 10 16.76 -10.95 -14.98
N THR A 11 16.18 -11.22 -16.14
CA THR A 11 16.25 -10.29 -17.28
C THR A 11 15.40 -9.05 -17.00
N ASP A 12 15.66 -7.97 -17.74
CA ASP A 12 14.89 -6.72 -17.60
C ASP A 12 13.40 -6.94 -17.94
N GLU A 13 13.11 -7.83 -18.89
CA GLU A 13 11.74 -8.23 -19.23
C GLU A 13 11.07 -8.99 -18.07
N ALA A 14 11.82 -9.84 -17.36
CA ALA A 14 11.29 -10.57 -16.22
C ALA A 14 11.04 -9.64 -15.01
N LEU A 15 11.94 -8.69 -14.77
CA LEU A 15 11.81 -7.69 -13.71
C LEU A 15 10.63 -6.74 -13.96
N SER A 16 10.46 -6.26 -15.19
CA SER A 16 9.31 -5.43 -15.58
C SER A 16 7.99 -6.19 -15.44
N LEU A 17 7.93 -7.43 -15.92
CA LEU A 17 6.75 -8.28 -15.77
C LEU A 17 6.36 -8.50 -14.30
N TYR A 18 7.35 -8.62 -13.41
CA TYR A 18 7.08 -8.72 -11.96
C TYR A 18 6.54 -7.43 -11.37
N ALA A 19 7.13 -6.28 -11.73
CA ALA A 19 6.66 -4.98 -11.26
C ALA A 19 5.22 -4.71 -11.70
N GLU A 20 4.87 -5.06 -12.94
CA GLU A 20 3.50 -4.98 -13.45
C GLU A 20 2.57 -5.94 -12.71
N ALA A 21 2.99 -7.19 -12.47
CA ALA A 21 2.22 -8.16 -11.71
C ALA A 21 1.92 -7.68 -10.27
N LEU A 22 2.88 -7.01 -9.61
CA LEU A 22 2.66 -6.36 -8.31
C LEU A 22 1.56 -5.30 -8.39
N LYS A 23 1.64 -4.44 -9.41
CA LYS A 23 0.69 -3.34 -9.59
C LYS A 23 -0.73 -3.83 -9.87
N PHE A 24 -0.87 -4.88 -10.66
CA PHE A 24 -2.16 -5.44 -11.05
C PHE A 24 -2.69 -6.51 -10.09
N ASP A 25 -1.97 -6.79 -8.99
CA ASP A 25 -2.27 -7.85 -8.01
C ASP A 25 -2.42 -9.24 -8.68
N GLN A 26 -1.48 -9.57 -9.58
CA GLN A 26 -1.47 -10.80 -10.36
C GLN A 26 -0.19 -11.62 -10.21
N LEU A 27 0.46 -11.53 -9.05
CA LEU A 27 1.66 -12.32 -8.75
C LEU A 27 1.44 -13.83 -8.93
N GLU A 28 0.24 -14.34 -8.67
CA GLU A 28 -0.10 -15.76 -8.84
C GLU A 28 -0.03 -16.24 -10.29
N GLN A 29 -0.11 -15.32 -11.27
CA GLN A 29 -0.01 -15.66 -12.69
C GLN A 29 1.44 -15.71 -13.18
N LEU A 30 2.40 -15.30 -12.35
CA LEU A 30 3.80 -15.37 -12.70
C LEU A 30 4.33 -16.81 -12.62
N PRO A 31 5.24 -17.19 -13.54
CA PRO A 31 5.97 -18.44 -13.47
C PRO A 31 6.65 -18.63 -12.10
N GLU A 32 6.61 -19.85 -11.58
CA GLU A 32 7.21 -20.20 -10.29
C GLU A 32 8.73 -19.94 -10.27
N GLU A 33 9.41 -20.18 -11.39
CA GLU A 33 10.85 -19.91 -11.55
C GLU A 33 11.21 -18.45 -11.25
N LEU A 34 10.37 -17.52 -11.73
CA LEU A 34 10.57 -16.08 -11.54
C LEU A 34 10.32 -15.68 -10.08
N ARG A 35 9.23 -16.18 -9.49
CA ARG A 35 8.89 -15.91 -8.08
C ARG A 35 9.94 -16.47 -7.12
N GLY A 36 10.33 -17.73 -7.31
CA GLY A 36 11.34 -18.39 -6.49
C GLY A 36 12.71 -17.74 -6.60
N HIS A 37 13.07 -17.20 -7.77
CA HIS A 37 14.31 -16.45 -7.92
C HIS A 37 14.29 -15.14 -7.11
N LEU A 38 13.18 -14.39 -7.11
CA LEU A 38 13.09 -13.14 -6.34
C LEU A 38 13.10 -13.37 -4.83
N GLU A 39 12.54 -14.47 -4.36
CA GLU A 39 12.61 -14.86 -2.95
C GLU A 39 14.04 -15.23 -2.51
N SER A 40 14.88 -15.69 -3.44
CA SER A 40 16.26 -16.13 -3.16
C SER A 40 17.35 -15.12 -3.57
N CYS A 41 17.03 -14.10 -4.38
CA CYS A 41 17.97 -13.10 -4.88
C CYS A 41 17.60 -11.67 -4.44
N PRO A 42 18.22 -11.15 -3.36
CA PRO A 42 17.94 -9.81 -2.85
C PRO A 42 18.19 -8.69 -3.86
N ALA A 43 19.20 -8.85 -4.73
CA ALA A 43 19.51 -7.86 -5.77
C ALA A 43 18.39 -7.74 -6.81
N CYS A 44 17.80 -8.87 -7.22
CA CYS A 44 16.66 -8.86 -8.14
C CYS A 44 15.41 -8.30 -7.45
N GLN A 45 15.23 -8.60 -6.16
CA GLN A 45 14.14 -8.05 -5.36
C GLN A 45 14.21 -6.51 -5.27
N GLU A 46 15.38 -5.96 -4.97
CA GLU A 46 15.59 -4.51 -4.90
C GLU A 46 15.27 -3.83 -6.25
N GLN A 47 15.77 -4.38 -7.36
CA GLN A 47 15.52 -3.84 -8.70
C GLN A 47 14.04 -3.90 -9.07
N ALA A 48 13.37 -5.01 -8.78
CA ALA A 48 11.94 -5.17 -9.04
C ALA A 48 11.10 -4.17 -8.22
N MET A 49 11.46 -3.94 -6.96
CA MET A 49 10.79 -2.94 -6.11
C MET A 49 11.04 -1.51 -6.58
N ALA A 50 12.25 -1.20 -7.04
CA ALA A 50 12.58 0.10 -7.62
C ALA A 50 11.74 0.37 -8.88
N LEU A 51 11.57 -0.64 -9.75
CA LEU A 51 10.70 -0.55 -10.91
C LEU A 51 9.23 -0.39 -10.52
N TYR A 52 8.76 -1.15 -9.53
CA TYR A 52 7.41 -1.01 -9.01
C TYR A 52 7.15 0.41 -8.49
N ALA A 53 8.08 0.98 -7.73
CA ALA A 53 7.96 2.34 -7.19
C ALA A 53 7.83 3.41 -8.29
N LEU A 54 8.48 3.21 -9.44
CA LEU A 54 8.35 4.11 -10.59
C LEU A 54 6.96 4.04 -11.24
N ILE A 55 6.37 2.85 -11.32
CA ILE A 55 5.08 2.66 -11.98
C ILE A 55 3.90 2.70 -11.01
N ALA A 56 4.11 2.74 -9.70
CA ALA A 56 3.06 2.58 -8.69
C ALA A 56 1.93 3.60 -8.84
N ASP A 57 2.27 4.87 -9.06
CA ASP A 57 1.34 6.00 -9.11
C ASP A 57 0.70 6.23 -10.49
N GLU A 58 1.16 5.52 -11.53
CA GLU A 58 0.66 5.67 -12.90
C GLU A 58 -0.77 5.14 -13.06
N ASP A 59 -1.63 5.86 -13.77
CA ASP A 59 -3.03 5.45 -13.97
C ASP A 59 -3.21 4.68 -15.30
N TYR A 60 -3.31 3.35 -15.22
CA TYR A 60 -3.61 2.45 -16.33
C TYR A 60 -5.11 2.12 -16.50
N SER A 61 -6.02 2.80 -15.80
CA SER A 61 -7.43 2.39 -15.74
C SER A 61 -8.18 2.62 -17.05
N GLY A 62 -7.68 3.53 -17.88
CA GLY A 62 -8.17 3.81 -19.23
C GLY A 62 -7.49 2.98 -20.33
N LEU A 63 -6.51 2.15 -20.00
CA LEU A 63 -5.81 1.30 -20.97
C LEU A 63 -6.53 -0.03 -21.13
N GLY A 64 -6.44 -0.59 -22.34
CA GLY A 64 -7.04 -1.87 -22.69
C GLY A 64 -6.48 -3.06 -21.89
N PRO A 65 -6.87 -4.29 -22.22
CA PRO A 65 -6.37 -5.49 -21.54
C PRO A 65 -4.85 -5.55 -21.59
N HIS A 66 -4.23 -5.82 -20.43
CA HIS A 66 -2.78 -5.90 -20.31
C HIS A 66 -2.22 -7.05 -21.16
N PRO A 67 -1.14 -6.87 -21.93
CA PRO A 67 -0.63 -7.89 -22.87
C PRO A 67 -0.32 -9.24 -22.21
N ALA A 68 0.22 -9.22 -20.99
CA ALA A 68 0.58 -10.44 -20.25
C ALA A 68 -0.56 -11.03 -19.41
N PHE A 69 -1.53 -10.20 -19.00
CA PHE A 69 -2.48 -10.53 -17.93
C PHE A 69 -3.95 -10.53 -18.39
N GLY A 70 -4.23 -10.07 -19.61
CA GLY A 70 -5.50 -10.20 -20.34
C GLY A 70 -6.71 -9.44 -19.77
N ARG A 71 -6.72 -9.13 -18.47
CA ARG A 71 -7.71 -8.24 -17.82
C ARG A 71 -6.98 -6.99 -17.38
N ALA A 72 -7.54 -5.81 -17.65
CA ALA A 72 -7.13 -4.58 -17.00
C ALA A 72 -7.11 -4.89 -15.50
N GLY A 73 -5.92 -4.98 -14.91
CA GLY A 73 -5.79 -5.47 -13.55
C GLY A 73 -6.67 -4.64 -12.64
N ARG A 74 -7.34 -5.28 -11.69
CA ARG A 74 -8.06 -4.55 -10.67
C ARG A 74 -7.00 -3.75 -9.93
N MET A 75 -6.89 -2.47 -10.23
CA MET A 75 -6.13 -1.60 -9.35
C MET A 75 -6.75 -1.73 -7.97
N PRO A 76 -5.97 -1.98 -6.92
CA PRO A 76 -6.48 -1.83 -5.57
C PRO A 76 -6.90 -0.37 -5.43
N SER A 77 -8.20 -0.09 -5.60
CA SER A 77 -8.72 1.26 -5.44
C SER A 77 -8.51 1.63 -3.98
N ALA A 78 -7.51 2.46 -3.70
CA ALA A 78 -7.17 3.00 -2.39
C ALA A 78 -8.24 3.99 -1.88
N SER A 79 -9.51 3.82 -2.25
CA SER A 79 -10.62 4.73 -1.95
C SER A 79 -11.57 4.21 -0.87
N THR A 80 -11.35 3.02 -0.29
CA THR A 80 -12.24 2.49 0.77
C THR A 80 -11.77 2.79 2.19
N LEU A 81 -10.60 3.41 2.37
CA LEU A 81 -10.17 3.91 3.69
C LEU A 81 -10.77 5.29 4.02
N LYS A 82 -11.96 5.59 3.48
CA LYS A 82 -12.69 6.82 3.74
C LYS A 82 -13.84 6.48 4.69
N MET A 83 -13.76 7.04 5.90
CA MET A 83 -14.90 7.33 6.79
C MET A 83 -15.23 6.40 7.98
N TRP A 84 -14.24 5.86 8.70
CA TRP A 84 -14.47 5.29 10.05
C TRP A 84 -13.75 6.03 11.20
N PHE A 85 -12.80 6.92 10.89
CA PHE A 85 -12.10 7.72 11.91
C PHE A 85 -12.89 8.96 12.40
N ARG A 86 -13.94 9.38 11.68
CA ARG A 86 -14.76 10.55 12.05
C ARG A 86 -15.50 10.40 13.40
N PRO A 87 -16.22 9.31 13.70
CA PRO A 87 -16.89 9.16 14.99
C PRO A 87 -15.88 9.05 16.15
N LEU A 88 -14.72 8.41 15.94
CA LEU A 88 -13.69 8.26 16.95
C LEU A 88 -13.09 9.61 17.38
N LEU A 89 -12.84 10.50 16.41
CA LEU A 89 -12.34 11.86 16.67
C LEU A 89 -13.36 12.69 17.46
N LEU A 90 -14.65 12.61 17.11
CA LEU A 90 -15.71 13.33 17.81
C LEU A 90 -15.90 12.83 19.25
N LEU A 91 -15.80 11.51 19.46
CA LEU A 91 -15.90 10.91 20.79
C LEU A 91 -14.71 11.33 21.67
N LEU A 92 -13.50 11.38 21.12
CA LEU A 92 -12.31 11.80 21.84
C LEU A 92 -12.36 13.29 22.23
N MET A 93 -12.84 14.15 21.32
CA MET A 93 -13.08 15.58 21.61
C MET A 93 -14.15 15.79 22.69
N ALA A 94 -15.24 15.01 22.66
CA ALA A 94 -16.30 15.08 23.67
C ALA A 94 -15.81 14.65 25.06
N LEU A 95 -15.01 13.58 25.15
CA LEU A 95 -14.40 13.14 26.40
C LEU A 95 -13.43 14.18 26.97
N LEU A 96 -12.63 14.83 26.11
CA LEU A 96 -11.69 15.86 26.53
C LEU A 96 -12.41 17.12 27.03
N ALA A 97 -13.49 17.54 26.35
CA ALA A 97 -14.32 18.64 26.80
C ALA A 97 -15.00 18.34 28.16
N LEU A 98 -15.52 17.12 28.34
CA LEU A 98 -16.10 16.70 29.62
C LEU A 98 -15.06 16.69 30.75
N PHE A 99 -13.84 16.22 30.46
CA PHE A 99 -12.76 16.21 31.44
C PHE A 99 -12.36 17.63 31.88
N LEU A 100 -12.19 18.55 30.94
CA LEU A 100 -11.90 19.96 31.26
C LEU A 100 -13.04 20.61 32.05
N PHE A 101 -14.29 20.30 31.71
CA PHE A 101 -15.46 20.80 32.44
C PHE A 101 -15.48 20.30 33.90
N LEU A 102 -15.18 19.02 34.13
CA LEU A 102 -15.05 18.46 35.48
C LEU A 102 -13.88 19.07 36.26
N GLN A 103 -12.75 19.35 35.61
CA GLN A 103 -11.65 20.07 36.24
C GLN A 103 -12.04 21.49 36.63
N GLN A 104 -12.78 22.19 35.77
CA GLN A 104 -13.26 23.55 36.05
C GLN A 104 -14.22 23.55 37.25
N GLN A 105 -15.16 22.61 37.33
CA GLN A 105 -16.04 22.47 38.50
C GLN A 105 -15.23 22.25 39.79
N ARG A 106 -14.24 21.35 39.75
CA ARG A 106 -13.38 21.07 40.91
C ARG A 106 -12.55 22.29 41.36
N SER A 107 -12.11 23.12 40.41
CA SER A 107 -11.40 24.36 40.72
C SER A 107 -12.31 25.41 41.36
N ARG A 108 -13.59 25.46 40.96
CA ARG A 108 -14.59 26.39 41.49
C ARG A 108 -14.99 26.06 42.93
N GLU A 109 -15.08 24.77 43.27
CA GLU A 109 -15.31 24.33 44.65
C GLU A 109 -14.11 24.55 45.58
N ARG A 110 -12.89 24.55 45.02
CA ARG A 110 -11.64 24.79 45.77
C ARG A 110 -11.31 26.26 46.03
N SER A 111 -12.09 27.19 45.52
CA SER A 111 -11.93 28.62 45.80
C SER A 111 -13.07 29.09 46.71
N PRO A 112 -13.06 28.76 48.02
CA PRO A 112 -13.87 29.48 48.97
C PRO A 112 -13.36 30.93 49.00
N ALA A 113 -14.26 31.87 48.74
CA ALA A 113 -14.01 33.29 48.84
C ALA A 113 -13.39 33.62 50.21
N VAL A 114 -12.30 34.39 50.19
CA VAL A 114 -11.78 35.12 51.35
C VAL A 114 -12.81 36.16 51.77
#